data_AF-A0A9D2Q5B8-F1
#
_entry.id   AF-A0A9D2Q5B8-F1
#
_cell.length_a   1.000
_cell.length_b   1.000
_cell.length_c   1.000
_cell.angle_alpha   90.00
_cell.angle_beta   90.00
_cell.angle_gamma   90.00
#
_symmetry.space_group_name_H-M   'P 1'
#
loop_
_entity.id
_entity.type
_entity.pdbx_description
1 polymer ?
#
loop_
_entity_poly.entity_id
_entity_poly.type
_entity_poly.pdbx_seq_one_letter_code
_entity_poly.pdbx_strand_id
1 'polypeptide(L)' 'MAYNLHGVEYIPNETGTAQKVKCPLVDSFIENIDCLENQSISESSIPARFKVKPDWKEICEACPFRDY' A
#
# COMPACT_ATOMS: atom_id res chain seq x y z
N MET A 1 0.88 17.63 -2.98
CA MET A 1 -0.14 17.30 -4.00
C MET A 1 -0.20 15.78 -4.12
N ALA A 2 -1.40 15.22 -4.31
CA ALA A 2 -1.55 13.78 -4.55
C ALA A 2 -1.45 13.48 -6.05
N TYR A 3 -0.82 12.37 -6.39
CA TYR A 3 -0.62 11.86 -7.74
C TYR A 3 -1.32 10.51 -7.86
N ASN A 4 -1.59 10.06 -9.09
CA ASN A 4 -2.23 8.77 -9.34
C ASN A 4 -1.32 7.89 -10.17
N LEU A 5 -1.06 6.67 -9.69
CA LEU A 5 -0.35 5.62 -10.41
C LEU A 5 -1.30 4.44 -10.58
N HIS A 6 -1.73 4.16 -11.83
CA HIS A 6 -2.62 3.05 -12.17
C HIS A 6 -3.86 2.92 -11.26
N GLY A 7 -4.49 4.06 -10.91
CA GLY A 7 -5.68 4.08 -10.05
C GLY A 7 -5.38 4.17 -8.55
N VAL A 8 -4.11 4.06 -8.12
CA VAL A 8 -3.71 4.21 -6.72
C VAL A 8 -3.12 5.61 -6.49
N GLU A 9 -3.70 6.35 -5.54
CA GLU A 9 -3.22 7.70 -5.19
C GLU A 9 -1.98 7.63 -4.29
N TYR A 10 -1.03 8.53 -4.48
CA TYR A 10 0.17 8.63 -3.65
C TYR A 10 0.66 10.07 -3.47
N ILE A 11 1.44 10.31 -2.42
CA ILE A 11 2.07 11.59 -2.11
C ILE A 11 3.59 11.37 -2.13
N PRO A 12 4.33 12.00 -3.06
CA PRO A 12 5.77 11.89 -3.10
C PRO A 12 6.45 12.80 -2.06
N ASN A 13 7.66 12.42 -1.67
CA ASN A 13 8.59 13.28 -0.94
C ASN A 13 9.30 14.28 -1.87
N GLU A 14 10.25 15.03 -1.32
CA GLU A 14 11.05 16.04 -2.05
C GLU A 14 11.89 15.44 -3.20
N THR A 15 12.20 14.14 -3.16
CA THR A 15 12.95 13.42 -4.20
C THR A 15 12.05 12.78 -5.26
N GLY A 16 10.72 12.92 -5.15
CA GLY A 16 9.75 12.33 -6.07
C GLY A 16 9.35 10.89 -5.74
N THR A 17 9.88 10.29 -4.69
CA THR A 17 9.57 8.93 -4.22
C THR A 17 8.26 8.93 -3.45
N ALA A 18 7.38 7.94 -3.68
CA ALA A 18 6.13 7.81 -2.94
C ALA A 18 6.39 7.65 -1.42
N GLN A 19 6.06 8.68 -0.63
CA GLN A 19 6.17 8.68 0.83
C GLN A 19 4.90 8.11 1.47
N LYS A 20 3.73 8.45 0.90
CA LYS A 20 2.44 7.93 1.35
C LYS A 20 1.66 7.37 0.17
N VAL A 21 0.99 6.25 0.37
CA VAL A 21 0.17 5.58 -0.66
C VAL A 21 -1.22 5.39 -0.10
N LYS A 22 -2.25 5.70 -0.89
CA LYS A 22 -3.65 5.43 -0.54
C LYS A 22 -3.93 3.95 -0.77
N CYS A 23 -3.72 3.16 0.28
CA CYS A 23 -3.80 1.72 0.20
C CYS A 23 -5.25 1.26 -0.06
N PRO A 24 -5.52 0.47 -1.13
CA PRO A 24 -6.87 0.00 -1.45
C PRO A 24 -7.49 -0.95 -0.41
N LEU A 25 -6.67 -1.52 0.50
CA LEU A 25 -7.14 -2.41 1.57
C LEU A 25 -7.83 -1.65 2.70
N VAL A 26 -7.38 -0.43 2.98
CA VAL A 26 -7.86 0.41 4.10
C VAL A 26 -8.49 1.72 3.62
N ASP A 27 -8.53 1.95 2.31
CA ASP A 27 -9.09 3.14 1.66
C ASP A 27 -8.54 4.47 2.23
N SER A 28 -7.29 4.44 2.71
CA SER A 28 -6.63 5.55 3.42
C SER A 28 -5.15 5.63 3.07
N PHE A 29 -4.55 6.80 3.30
CA PHE A 29 -3.10 7.00 3.13
C PHE A 29 -2.34 6.31 4.26
N ILE A 30 -1.44 5.39 3.88
CA ILE A 30 -0.45 4.76 4.74
C ILE A 30 0.95 5.25 4.34
N GLU A 31 1.92 5.11 5.24
CA GLU A 31 3.31 5.36 4.85
C GLU A 31 3.81 4.24 3.95
N ASN A 32 4.76 4.54 3.06
CA ASN A 32 5.35 3.50 2.21
C ASN A 32 5.99 2.37 3.03
N ILE A 33 6.54 2.69 4.21
CA ILE A 33 7.09 1.69 5.14
C ILE A 33 6.04 0.71 5.65
N ASP A 34 4.80 1.15 5.90
CA ASP A 34 3.69 0.25 6.25
C ASP A 34 3.46 -0.79 5.14
N CYS A 35 3.63 -0.41 3.88
CA CYS A 35 3.48 -1.34 2.75
C CYS A 35 4.65 -2.33 2.69
N LEU A 36 5.88 -1.83 2.72
CA LEU A 36 7.12 -2.62 2.63
C LEU A 36 7.24 -3.65 3.75
N GLU A 37 6.91 -3.25 4.98
CA GLU A 37 6.92 -4.17 6.13
C GLU A 37 5.92 -5.31 5.93
N ASN A 38 4.76 -5.07 5.32
CA ASN A 38 3.74 -6.11 5.17
C ASN A 38 3.92 -7.02 3.94
N GLN A 39 4.79 -6.65 2.99
CA GLN A 39 5.05 -7.45 1.78
C GLN A 39 5.92 -8.69 2.03
N SER A 40 6.90 -8.58 2.94
CA SER A 40 7.93 -9.61 3.16
C SER A 40 7.66 -10.52 4.36
N ILE A 41 6.58 -10.28 5.11
CA ILE A 41 6.31 -10.99 6.36
C ILE A 41 5.19 -12.02 6.17
N SER A 42 5.25 -13.13 6.91
CA SER A 42 4.19 -14.12 6.96
C SER A 42 2.82 -13.48 7.20
N GLU A 43 1.77 -14.03 6.57
CA GLU A 43 0.38 -13.57 6.68
C GLU A 43 -0.10 -13.36 8.13
N SER A 44 0.43 -14.15 9.06
CA SER A 44 0.16 -14.04 10.50
C SER A 44 0.55 -12.68 11.09
N SER A 45 1.57 -12.03 10.52
CA SER A 45 2.16 -10.80 11.03
C SER A 45 1.57 -9.55 10.39
N ILE A 46 0.82 -9.71 9.29
CA ILE A 46 0.10 -8.60 8.66
C ILE A 46 -1.00 -8.12 9.64
N PRO A 47 -1.05 -6.83 10.00
CA PRO A 47 -2.08 -6.29 10.86
C PRO A 47 -3.49 -6.57 10.33
N ALA A 48 -4.42 -6.85 11.25
CA ALA A 48 -5.80 -7.20 10.90
C ALA A 48 -6.49 -6.14 10.02
N ARG A 49 -6.13 -4.86 10.17
CA ARG A 49 -6.67 -3.75 9.35
C ARG A 49 -6.46 -3.95 7.85
N PHE A 50 -5.40 -4.64 7.42
CA PHE A 50 -5.13 -4.90 6.01
C PHE A 50 -5.80 -6.18 5.49
N LYS A 51 -6.36 -7.00 6.37
CA LYS A 51 -7.00 -8.29 6.04
C LYS A 51 -8.53 -8.25 6.14
N VAL A 52 -9.11 -7.05 6.22
CA VAL A 52 -10.57 -6.87 6.36
C VAL A 52 -11.31 -7.34 5.10
N LYS A 53 -10.73 -7.09 3.92
CA LYS A 53 -11.31 -7.52 2.64
C LYS A 53 -10.94 -8.99 2.38
N PRO A 54 -11.87 -9.86 1.95
CA PRO A 54 -11.58 -11.29 1.76
C PRO A 54 -10.57 -11.56 0.64
N ASP A 55 -10.51 -10.67 -0.35
CA ASP A 55 -9.61 -10.63 -1.51
C ASP A 55 -8.38 -9.73 -1.27
N TRP A 56 -8.01 -9.51 0.00
CA TRP A 56 -6.91 -8.60 0.34
C TRP A 56 -5.57 -9.00 -0.29
N LYS A 57 -5.35 -10.30 -0.50
CA LYS A 57 -4.13 -10.80 -1.14
C LYS A 57 -4.08 -10.28 -2.57
N GLU A 58 -5.09 -10.62 -3.37
CA GLU A 58 -5.22 -10.26 -4.77
C GLU A 58 -5.16 -8.73 -4.97
N ILE A 59 -5.81 -7.96 -4.10
CA ILE A 59 -5.73 -6.49 -4.11
C ILE A 59 -4.30 -6.01 -3.88
N CYS A 60 -3.58 -6.58 -2.91
CA CYS A 60 -2.18 -6.26 -2.66
C CYS A 60 -1.28 -6.70 -3.82
N GLU A 61 -1.57 -7.86 -4.42
CA GLU A 61 -0.83 -8.42 -5.54
C GLU A 61 -0.90 -7.55 -6.80
N ALA A 62 -2.05 -6.92 -7.03
CA ALA A 62 -2.29 -6.03 -8.16
C ALA A 62 -1.82 -4.58 -7.91
N CYS A 63 -1.34 -4.26 -6.70
CA CYS A 63 -0.96 -2.89 -6.35
C CYS A 63 0.32 -2.48 -7.10
N PRO A 64 0.34 -1.31 -7.79
CA PRO A 64 1.53 -0.84 -8.51
C PRO A 64 2.70 -0.47 -7.58
N PHE A 65 2.45 -0.37 -6.27
CA PHE A 65 3.46 -0.11 -5.24
C PHE A 65 3.95 -1.40 -4.54
N ARG A 66 3.55 -2.58 -5.01
CA ARG A 66 3.97 -3.87 -4.43
C ARG A 66 5.47 -4.08 -4.53
N ASP A 67 6.09 -3.67 -5.63
CA ASP A 67 7.53 -3.91 -5.90
C ASP A 67 8.36 -2.62 -5.83
N TYR A 68 7.82 -1.59 -5.20
CA TYR A 68 8.41 -0.24 -5.16
C TYR A 68 9.47 -0.08 -4.07
#